data_AF-A0A7S0GQL8-F1
#
_entry.id   AF-A0A7S0GQL8-F1
#
_cell.length_a   1.000
_cell.length_b   1.000
_cell.length_c   1.000
_cell.angle_alpha   90.00
_cell.angle_beta   90.00
_cell.angle_gamma   90.00
#
_symmetry.space_group_name_H-M   'P 1'
#
loop_
_entity.id
_entity.type
_entity.pdbx_description
1 polymer ?
#
loop_
_entity_poly.entity_id
_entity_poly.type
_entity_poly.pdbx_seq_one_letter_code
_entity_poly.pdbx_strand_id
1 'polypeptide(L)'
;VTPHFQSGLFDSVTNVTFDKVDKFKMLDMSSQQGEVVRFAKIDDGFMVDDPVMATGNIEAWLQNLVDGMQSTIKNVIRMAHGEVQEQDLETFIFQHPAQVSLLGIQFLWTSDMQTAIADAKKDKAGVSRAVKKSDALLKEMIVITTRSTLGKNERKNLETCITVHVHQR
;
A
#
# COMPACT_ATOMS: atom_id res chain seq x y z
N VAL A 1 17.41 -7.20 -23.50
CA VAL A 1 16.57 -6.00 -23.70
C VAL A 1 15.92 -5.71 -22.36
N THR A 2 16.36 -4.68 -21.65
CA THR A 2 15.62 -4.21 -20.47
C THR A 2 14.36 -3.55 -21.03
N PRO A 3 13.15 -4.07 -20.80
CA PRO A 3 11.95 -3.43 -21.33
C PRO A 3 11.87 -2.05 -20.69
N HIS A 4 11.82 -0.98 -21.50
CA HIS A 4 11.52 0.35 -21.01
C HIS A 4 10.04 0.39 -20.63
N PHE A 5 9.69 -0.03 -19.40
CA PHE A 5 8.32 0.08 -18.88
C PHE A 5 7.90 1.55 -18.65
N GLN A 6 8.88 2.46 -18.60
CA GLN A 6 8.70 3.90 -18.33
C GLN A 6 7.98 4.71 -19.42
N SER A 7 7.61 4.14 -20.57
CA SER A 7 7.00 4.92 -21.66
C SER A 7 5.68 4.32 -22.15
N GLY A 8 4.60 4.55 -21.38
CA GLY A 8 3.24 4.61 -21.89
C GLY A 8 2.28 3.47 -21.53
N LEU A 9 2.73 2.39 -20.89
CA LEU A 9 1.88 1.24 -20.53
C LEU A 9 1.46 1.21 -19.05
N PHE A 10 2.33 1.64 -18.14
CA PHE A 10 2.09 1.61 -16.71
C PHE A 10 2.39 2.97 -16.07
N ASP A 11 1.45 3.49 -15.29
CA ASP A 11 1.61 4.80 -14.64
C ASP A 11 2.61 4.78 -13.49
N SER A 12 2.71 3.66 -12.75
CA SER A 12 3.49 3.57 -11.50
C SER A 12 4.60 2.53 -11.50
N VAL A 13 4.69 1.65 -12.51
CA VAL A 13 5.77 0.64 -12.62
C VAL A 13 6.85 1.14 -13.57
N THR A 14 8.08 1.18 -13.05
CA THR A 14 9.27 1.66 -13.76
C THR A 14 10.12 0.52 -14.26
N ASN A 15 10.33 -0.49 -13.42
CA ASN A 15 11.16 -1.65 -13.73
C ASN A 15 10.58 -2.91 -13.11
N VAL A 16 10.96 -4.06 -13.66
CA VAL A 16 10.81 -5.37 -13.02
C VAL A 16 12.18 -6.02 -12.92
N THR A 17 12.44 -6.70 -11.81
CA THR A 17 13.69 -7.42 -11.60
C THR A 17 13.53 -8.87 -12.03
N PHE A 18 14.48 -9.38 -12.81
CA PHE A 18 14.52 -10.77 -13.25
C PHE A 18 15.48 -11.59 -12.40
N ASP A 19 15.19 -12.88 -12.27
CA ASP A 19 16.08 -13.83 -11.60
C ASP A 19 17.46 -13.88 -12.29
N LYS A 20 18.50 -14.13 -11.49
CA LYS A 20 19.88 -14.15 -11.98
C LYS A 20 20.17 -15.36 -12.84
N VAL A 21 19.53 -16.49 -12.56
CA VAL A 21 19.67 -17.77 -13.25
C VAL A 21 18.58 -17.92 -14.31
N ASP A 22 17.32 -17.75 -13.92
CA ASP A 22 16.17 -17.87 -14.82
C ASP A 22 15.74 -16.50 -15.38
N LYS A 23 16.24 -16.17 -16.57
CA LYS A 23 15.96 -14.87 -17.22
C LYS A 23 14.52 -14.67 -17.64
N PHE A 24 13.66 -15.68 -17.53
CA PHE A 24 12.23 -15.54 -17.77
C PHE A 24 11.44 -15.27 -16.50
N LYS A 25 12.05 -15.35 -15.32
CA LYS A 25 11.35 -15.22 -14.05
C LYS A 25 11.45 -13.79 -13.50
N MET A 26 10.33 -13.08 -13.46
CA MET A 26 10.21 -11.75 -12.85
C MET A 26 9.90 -11.91 -11.35
N LEU A 27 10.71 -11.28 -10.50
CA LEU A 27 10.68 -11.44 -9.05
C LEU A 27 9.96 -10.30 -8.34
N ASP A 28 10.19 -9.07 -8.78
CA ASP A 28 9.63 -7.87 -8.17
C ASP A 28 9.39 -6.77 -9.22
N MET A 29 8.51 -5.84 -8.86
CA MET A 29 8.27 -4.60 -9.59
C MET A 29 8.72 -3.41 -8.74
N SER A 30 9.19 -2.36 -9.40
CA SER A 30 9.61 -1.14 -8.71
C SER A 30 9.02 0.12 -9.33
N SER A 31 8.72 1.10 -8.47
CA SER A 31 8.16 2.40 -8.85
C SER A 31 9.24 3.44 -9.16
N GLN A 32 8.85 4.58 -9.75
CA GLN A 32 9.77 5.70 -9.97
C GLN A 32 10.25 6.31 -8.65
N GLN A 33 9.50 6.09 -7.57
CA GLN A 33 9.81 6.55 -6.23
C GLN A 33 10.77 5.60 -5.51
N GLY A 34 11.14 4.47 -6.14
CA GLY A 34 12.06 3.49 -5.56
C GLY A 34 11.40 2.50 -4.61
N GLU A 35 10.07 2.41 -4.59
CA GLU A 35 9.36 1.36 -3.87
C GLU A 35 9.49 0.05 -4.63
N VAL A 36 9.68 -1.05 -3.91
CA VAL A 36 9.84 -2.39 -4.49
C VAL A 36 8.78 -3.30 -3.90
N VAL A 37 8.04 -4.00 -4.75
CA VAL A 37 7.03 -4.98 -4.37
C VAL A 37 7.36 -6.30 -5.04
N ARG A 38 7.61 -7.33 -4.23
CA ARG A 38 7.80 -8.71 -4.71
C ARG A 38 6.47 -9.25 -5.22
N PHE A 39 6.50 -9.97 -6.33
CA PHE A 39 5.33 -10.72 -6.78
C PHE A 39 5.01 -11.83 -5.77
N ALA A 40 3.79 -11.82 -5.26
CA ALA A 40 3.39 -12.67 -4.16
C ALA A 40 1.90 -12.99 -4.20
N LYS A 41 1.57 -14.15 -3.62
CA LYS A 41 0.20 -14.56 -3.38
C LYS A 41 -0.01 -14.98 -1.93
N ILE A 42 -1.28 -15.03 -1.54
CA ILE A 42 -1.67 -15.66 -0.29
C ILE A 42 -1.83 -17.16 -0.54
N ASP A 43 -1.09 -17.95 0.23
CA ASP A 43 -1.20 -19.40 0.30
C ASP A 43 -1.27 -19.81 1.78
N ASP A 44 -2.30 -20.58 2.15
CA ASP A 44 -2.61 -20.96 3.54
C ASP A 44 -2.61 -19.79 4.54
N GLY A 45 -3.05 -18.60 4.11
CA GLY A 45 -3.10 -17.40 4.95
C GLY A 45 -1.77 -16.64 5.07
N PHE A 46 -0.70 -17.11 4.43
CA PHE A 46 0.62 -16.47 4.43
C PHE A 46 0.99 -15.93 3.06
N MET A 47 1.74 -14.83 3.04
CA MET A 47 2.33 -14.31 1.81
C MET A 47 3.51 -15.17 1.38
N VAL A 48 3.43 -15.72 0.17
CA VAL A 48 4.47 -16.52 -0.45
C VAL A 48 4.87 -15.93 -1.81
N ASP A 49 6.14 -16.11 -2.18
CA ASP A 49 6.66 -15.65 -3.48
C ASP A 49 5.89 -16.31 -4.63
N ASP A 50 5.44 -15.50 -5.59
CA ASP A 50 4.69 -15.93 -6.78
C ASP A 50 5.23 -15.23 -8.02
N PRO A 51 6.46 -15.56 -8.46
CA PRO A 51 7.12 -14.86 -9.55
C PRO A 51 6.39 -15.04 -10.88
N VAL A 52 6.41 -14.00 -11.71
CA VAL A 52 5.72 -14.00 -13.01
C VAL A 52 6.66 -14.48 -14.12
N MET A 53 6.19 -15.39 -14.97
CA MET A 53 6.99 -15.95 -16.07
C MET A 53 6.80 -15.17 -17.37
N ALA A 54 7.90 -14.62 -17.90
CA ALA A 54 8.00 -13.92 -19.16
C ALA A 54 8.10 -14.90 -20.36
N THR A 55 7.10 -15.76 -20.53
CA THR A 55 7.11 -16.81 -21.58
C THR A 55 6.05 -16.55 -22.65
N GLY A 56 6.32 -16.96 -23.89
CA GLY A 56 5.43 -16.74 -25.03
C GLY A 56 5.73 -15.47 -25.81
N ASN A 57 4.77 -15.02 -26.62
CA ASN A 57 4.88 -13.76 -27.35
C ASN A 57 4.77 -12.55 -26.40
N ILE A 58 5.12 -11.37 -26.92
CA ILE A 58 5.22 -10.14 -26.10
C ILE A 58 3.90 -9.81 -25.39
N GLU A 59 2.79 -9.90 -26.10
CA GLU A 59 1.47 -9.61 -25.55
C GLU A 59 1.06 -10.59 -24.44
N ALA A 60 1.36 -11.89 -24.58
CA ALA A 60 1.01 -12.88 -23.56
C ALA A 60 1.77 -12.63 -22.25
N TRP A 61 3.09 -12.40 -22.31
CA TRP A 61 3.82 -12.17 -21.07
C TRP A 61 3.56 -10.79 -20.46
N LEU A 62 3.22 -9.77 -21.27
CA LEU A 62 2.75 -8.50 -20.76
C LEU A 62 1.42 -8.65 -20.02
N GLN A 63 0.49 -9.46 -20.54
CA GLN A 63 -0.75 -9.77 -19.83
C GLN A 63 -0.49 -10.50 -18.51
N ASN A 64 0.40 -11.49 -18.50
CA ASN A 64 0.80 -12.18 -17.27
C ASN A 64 1.40 -11.21 -16.24
N LEU A 65 2.19 -10.23 -16.69
CA LEU A 65 2.72 -9.18 -15.83
C LEU A 65 1.60 -8.35 -15.21
N VAL A 66 0.62 -7.91 -16.00
CA VAL A 66 -0.55 -7.16 -15.49
C VAL A 66 -1.31 -7.97 -14.45
N ASP A 67 -1.59 -9.24 -14.74
CA ASP A 67 -2.33 -10.13 -13.84
C ASP A 67 -1.56 -10.36 -12.54
N GLY A 68 -0.24 -10.57 -12.64
CA GLY A 68 0.65 -10.70 -11.48
C GLY A 68 0.72 -9.44 -10.62
N MET A 69 0.82 -8.26 -11.25
CA MET A 69 0.78 -6.97 -10.56
C MET A 69 -0.55 -6.79 -9.80
N GLN A 70 -1.67 -7.00 -10.47
CA GLN A 70 -3.00 -6.85 -9.87
C GLN A 70 -3.23 -7.86 -8.74
N SER A 71 -2.87 -9.13 -8.95
CA SER A 71 -2.99 -10.18 -7.94
C SER A 71 -2.16 -9.81 -6.70
N THR A 72 -0.90 -9.45 -6.90
CA THR A 72 0.03 -9.08 -5.83
C THR A 72 -0.51 -7.90 -5.02
N ILE A 73 -0.88 -6.80 -5.68
CA ILE A 73 -1.40 -5.61 -4.97
C ILE A 73 -2.69 -5.93 -4.21
N LYS A 74 -3.62 -6.71 -4.79
CA LYS A 74 -4.83 -7.16 -4.08
C LYS A 74 -4.48 -7.96 -2.82
N ASN A 75 -3.48 -8.83 -2.89
CA ASN A 75 -3.03 -9.61 -1.74
C ASN A 75 -2.36 -8.72 -0.68
N VAL A 76 -1.51 -7.78 -1.08
CA VAL A 76 -0.87 -6.83 -0.17
C VAL A 76 -1.91 -5.96 0.54
N ILE A 77 -2.95 -5.52 -0.17
CA ILE A 77 -4.07 -4.77 0.44
C ILE A 77 -4.85 -5.62 1.44
N ARG A 78 -5.08 -6.91 1.15
CA ARG A 78 -5.76 -7.82 2.10
C ARG A 78 -4.98 -7.99 3.40
N MET A 79 -3.66 -8.14 3.30
CA MET A 79 -2.78 -8.21 4.48
C MET A 79 -2.83 -6.89 5.27
N ALA A 80 -2.61 -5.77 4.57
CA ALA A 80 -2.61 -4.44 5.18
C ALA A 80 -3.93 -4.09 5.88
N HIS A 81 -5.07 -4.61 5.39
CA HIS A 81 -6.37 -4.43 6.04
C HIS A 81 -6.43 -5.03 7.45
N GLY A 82 -5.79 -6.19 7.67
CA GLY A 82 -5.66 -6.76 9.02
C GLY A 82 -4.61 -6.01 9.84
N GLU A 83 -3.43 -5.81 9.26
CA GLU A 83 -2.28 -5.22 9.94
C GLU A 83 -2.53 -3.80 10.45
N VAL A 84 -3.31 -2.97 9.74
CA VAL A 84 -3.64 -1.60 10.18
C VAL A 84 -4.44 -1.54 11.50
N GLN A 85 -5.09 -2.64 11.87
CA GLN A 85 -5.83 -2.73 13.15
C GLN A 85 -4.96 -3.27 14.29
N GLU A 86 -3.90 -4.01 13.96
CA GLU A 86 -3.09 -4.77 14.92
C GLU A 86 -1.74 -4.11 15.24
N GLN A 87 -1.15 -3.42 14.25
CA GLN A 87 0.16 -2.79 14.34
C GLN A 87 0.09 -1.35 14.84
N ASP A 88 1.21 -0.83 15.34
CA ASP A 88 1.36 0.60 15.55
C ASP A 88 1.47 1.36 14.22
N LEU A 89 1.10 2.64 14.23
CA LEU A 89 0.96 3.46 13.02
C LEU A 89 2.27 3.59 12.25
N GLU A 90 3.39 3.78 12.96
CA GLU A 90 4.69 3.99 12.33
C GLU A 90 5.16 2.70 11.63
N THR A 91 5.07 1.56 12.31
CA THR A 91 5.37 0.24 11.73
C THR A 91 4.51 -0.02 10.51
N PHE A 92 3.19 0.20 10.62
CA PHE A 92 2.26 -0.02 9.50
C PHE A 92 2.61 0.85 8.29
N ILE A 93 2.81 2.17 8.48
CA ILE A 93 3.05 3.09 7.38
C ILE A 93 4.34 2.75 6.61
N PHE A 94 5.41 2.37 7.32
CA PHE A 94 6.71 2.11 6.71
C PHE A 94 6.93 0.68 6.25
N GLN A 95 6.14 -0.28 6.73
CA GLN A 95 6.16 -1.66 6.24
C GLN A 95 5.50 -1.81 4.86
N HIS A 96 4.53 -0.97 4.53
CA HIS A 96 3.74 -1.06 3.30
C HIS A 96 4.12 -0.01 2.25
N PRO A 97 3.86 -0.30 0.95
CA PRO A 97 3.95 0.71 -0.10
C PRO A 97 3.04 1.90 0.24
N ALA A 98 3.48 3.12 -0.09
CA ALA A 98 2.84 4.37 0.31
C ALA A 98 1.32 4.42 0.01
N GLN A 99 0.92 3.95 -1.18
CA GLN A 99 -0.50 3.91 -1.55
C GLN A 99 -1.31 2.90 -0.73
N VAL A 100 -0.69 1.78 -0.33
CA VAL A 100 -1.31 0.76 0.53
C VAL A 100 -1.41 1.29 1.97
N SER A 101 -0.36 1.93 2.48
CA SER A 101 -0.38 2.60 3.79
C SER A 101 -1.50 3.63 3.86
N LEU A 102 -1.61 4.49 2.85
CA LEU A 102 -2.70 5.46 2.73
C LEU A 102 -4.06 4.74 2.76
N LEU A 103 -4.24 3.71 1.93
CA LEU A 103 -5.50 2.95 1.86
C LEU A 103 -5.86 2.31 3.21
N GLY A 104 -4.89 1.76 3.95
CA GLY A 104 -5.12 1.20 5.27
C GLY A 104 -5.67 2.23 6.26
N ILE A 105 -5.07 3.43 6.30
CA ILE A 105 -5.57 4.53 7.14
C ILE A 105 -6.98 4.92 6.72
N GLN A 106 -7.28 4.94 5.40
CA GLN A 106 -8.64 5.18 4.90
C GLN A 106 -9.62 4.10 5.37
N PHE A 107 -9.23 2.81 5.39
CA PHE A 107 -10.07 1.73 5.92
C PHE A 107 -10.39 1.94 7.40
N LEU A 108 -9.41 2.30 8.21
CA LEU A 108 -9.60 2.56 9.64
C LEU A 108 -10.59 3.72 9.86
N TRP A 109 -10.38 4.85 9.18
CA TRP A 109 -11.26 6.01 9.29
C TRP A 109 -12.68 5.71 8.80
N THR A 110 -12.83 5.09 7.63
CA THR A 110 -14.15 4.79 7.06
C THR A 110 -14.94 3.83 7.95
N SER A 111 -14.30 2.79 8.47
CA SER A 111 -14.93 1.82 9.37
C SER A 111 -15.41 2.47 10.67
N ASP A 112 -14.56 3.26 11.32
CA ASP A 112 -14.90 3.95 12.57
C ASP A 112 -16.07 4.93 12.38
N MET A 113 -16.04 5.71 11.30
CA MET A 113 -17.09 6.69 11.00
C MET A 113 -18.41 6.02 10.63
N GLN A 114 -18.40 5.02 9.76
CA GLN A 114 -19.62 4.31 9.36
C GLN A 114 -20.28 3.63 10.55
N THR A 115 -19.49 2.98 11.41
CA THR A 115 -20.00 2.35 12.64
C THR A 115 -20.62 3.40 13.58
N ALA A 116 -19.91 4.50 13.82
CA ALA A 116 -20.40 5.58 14.68
C ALA A 116 -21.69 6.23 14.15
N ILE A 117 -21.81 6.40 12.83
CA ILE A 117 -23.02 6.96 12.19
C ILE A 117 -24.18 5.97 12.28
N ALA A 118 -23.94 4.68 12.02
CA ALA A 118 -24.97 3.65 12.12
C ALA A 118 -25.59 3.57 13.53
N ASP A 119 -24.76 3.75 14.56
CA ASP A 119 -25.17 3.70 15.96
C ASP A 119 -25.57 5.06 16.56
N ALA A 120 -25.58 6.14 15.77
CA ALA A 120 -25.79 7.51 16.28
C ALA A 120 -27.11 7.72 17.03
N LYS A 121 -28.15 6.92 16.74
CA LYS A 121 -29.43 6.95 17.48
C LYS A 121 -29.31 6.39 18.89
N LYS A 122 -28.42 5.42 19.10
CA LYS A 122 -28.19 4.72 20.38
C LYS A 122 -27.07 5.37 21.17
N ASP A 123 -26.04 5.83 20.49
CA ASP A 123 -24.86 6.46 21.09
C ASP A 123 -24.56 7.81 20.45
N LYS A 124 -24.99 8.87 21.13
CA LYS A 124 -24.77 10.26 20.69
C LYS A 124 -23.30 10.68 20.75
N ALA A 125 -22.45 9.96 21.48
CA ALA A 125 -21.03 10.28 21.61
C ALA A 125 -20.14 9.50 20.63
N GLY A 126 -20.69 8.51 19.91
CA GLY A 126 -19.94 7.64 19.00
C GLY A 126 -19.17 8.41 17.94
N VAL A 127 -19.84 9.33 17.24
CA VAL A 127 -19.22 10.17 16.20
C VAL A 127 -18.10 11.03 16.79
N SER A 128 -18.31 11.63 17.98
CA SER A 128 -17.27 12.43 18.64
C SER A 128 -16.04 11.58 19.01
N ARG A 129 -16.24 10.32 19.42
CA ARG A 129 -15.12 9.41 19.70
C ARG A 129 -14.36 9.01 18.44
N ALA A 130 -15.06 8.71 17.34
CA ALA A 130 -14.44 8.42 16.05
C ALA A 130 -13.61 9.62 15.55
N VAL A 131 -14.12 10.84 15.66
CA VAL A 131 -13.38 12.07 15.29
C VAL A 131 -12.15 12.24 16.17
N LYS A 132 -12.26 12.04 17.49
CA LYS A 132 -11.11 12.12 18.40
C LYS A 132 -10.03 11.08 18.09
N LYS A 133 -10.43 9.86 17.70
CA LYS A 133 -9.50 8.82 17.26
C LYS A 133 -8.79 9.22 15.96
N SER A 134 -9.53 9.76 14.99
CA SER A 134 -8.98 10.32 13.75
C SER A 134 -7.98 11.47 14.02
N ASP A 135 -8.33 12.40 14.92
CA ASP A 135 -7.46 13.51 15.30
C ASP A 135 -6.18 13.03 16.01
N ALA A 136 -6.25 11.94 16.77
CA ALA A 136 -5.09 11.35 17.41
C ALA A 136 -4.10 10.78 16.39
N LEU A 137 -4.60 10.03 15.40
CA LEU A 137 -3.79 9.51 14.28
C LEU A 137 -3.11 10.64 13.50
N LEU A 138 -3.83 11.72 13.21
CA LEU A 138 -3.27 12.90 12.54
C LEU A 138 -2.10 13.50 13.32
N LYS A 139 -2.27 13.69 14.63
CA LYS A 139 -1.23 14.24 15.50
C LYS A 139 -0.01 13.33 15.55
N GLU A 140 -0.22 12.02 15.59
CA GLU A 140 0.86 11.04 15.55
C GLU A 140 1.66 11.13 14.24
N MET A 141 0.98 11.16 13.08
CA MET A 141 1.66 11.36 11.78
C MET A 141 2.44 12.68 11.73
N ILE A 142 1.89 13.78 12.26
CA ILE A 142 2.58 15.07 12.33
C ILE A 142 3.86 14.94 13.17
N VAL A 143 3.78 14.33 14.36
CA VAL A 143 4.94 14.13 15.24
C VAL A 143 6.02 13.32 14.53
N ILE A 144 5.67 12.18 13.91
CA ILE A 144 6.63 11.34 13.17
C ILE A 144 7.29 12.16 12.05
N THR A 145 6.50 12.94 11.31
CA THR A 145 7.00 13.78 10.20
C THR A 145 8.03 14.80 10.67
N THR A 146 7.99 15.29 11.91
CA THR A 146 8.99 16.26 12.39
C THR A 146 10.37 15.67 12.71
N ARG A 147 10.52 14.33 12.71
CA ARG A 147 11.80 13.67 13.02
C ARG A 147 12.84 13.95 11.93
N SER A 148 14.08 14.25 12.34
CA SER A 148 15.20 14.48 11.42
C SER A 148 15.75 13.19 10.78
N THR A 149 15.44 12.03 11.35
CA THR A 149 15.90 10.71 10.89
C THR A 149 15.12 10.20 9.69
N LEU A 150 14.00 10.84 9.33
CA LEU A 150 13.13 10.38 8.25
C LEU A 150 13.75 10.63 6.87
N GLY A 151 13.79 9.58 6.05
CA GLY A 151 14.16 9.65 4.65
C GLY A 151 13.21 10.50 3.82
N LYS A 152 13.67 10.91 2.63
CA LYS A 152 12.90 11.79 1.73
C LYS A 152 11.56 11.16 1.30
N ASN A 153 11.56 9.86 0.98
CA ASN A 153 10.36 9.15 0.53
C ASN A 153 9.37 8.89 1.67
N GLU A 154 9.88 8.47 2.83
CA GLU A 154 9.09 8.27 4.05
C GLU A 154 8.37 9.57 4.43
N ARG A 155 9.07 10.70 4.37
CA ARG A 155 8.51 12.03 4.65
C ARG A 155 7.41 12.39 3.66
N LYS A 156 7.65 12.19 2.36
CA LYS A 156 6.65 12.43 1.33
C LYS A 156 5.41 11.54 1.52
N ASN A 157 5.59 10.28 1.92
CA ASN A 157 4.50 9.36 2.21
C ASN A 157 3.63 9.88 3.37
N LEU A 158 4.27 10.26 4.50
CA LEU A 158 3.55 10.85 5.63
C LEU A 158 2.86 12.15 5.28
N GLU A 159 3.51 13.08 4.58
CA GLU A 159 2.90 14.35 4.14
C GLU A 159 1.67 14.12 3.25
N THR A 160 1.72 13.09 2.40
CA THR A 160 0.59 12.67 1.57
C THR A 160 -0.55 12.13 2.44
N CYS A 161 -0.25 11.24 3.40
CA CYS A 161 -1.23 10.72 4.34
C CYS A 161 -1.87 11.85 5.17
N ILE A 162 -1.06 12.78 5.69
CA ILE A 162 -1.52 13.94 6.45
C ILE A 162 -2.45 14.81 5.61
N THR A 163 -2.09 15.10 4.36
CA THR A 163 -2.90 15.94 3.47
C THR A 163 -4.28 15.32 3.24
N VAL A 164 -4.34 14.03 2.92
CA VAL A 164 -5.61 13.31 2.75
C VAL A 164 -6.39 13.30 4.06
N HIS A 165 -5.73 13.00 5.17
CA HIS A 165 -6.37 12.89 6.48
C HIS A 165 -6.92 14.23 7.01
N VAL A 166 -6.27 15.35 6.70
CA VAL A 166 -6.79 16.70 6.98
C VAL A 166 -8.07 16.97 6.20
N HIS A 167 -8.18 16.49 4.95
CA HIS A 167 -9.42 16.63 4.16
C HIS A 167 -10.60 15.80 4.69
N GLN A 168 -10.33 14.78 5.50
CA GLN A 168 -11.36 13.91 6.11
C GLN A 168 -11.91 14.44 7.43
N ARG A 169 -11.34 15.52 7.96
CA ARG A 169 -11.79 16.20 9.16
C ARG A 169 -12.96 17.12 8.88
#